data_AF-A0A094LRH5-F1
#
_entry.id   AF-A0A094LRH5-F1
#
_cell.length_a   1.000
_cell.length_b   1.000
_cell.length_c   1.000
_cell.angle_alpha   90.00
_cell.angle_beta   90.00
_cell.angle_gamma   90.00
#
_symmetry.space_group_name_H-M   'P 1'
#
loop_
_entity.id
_entity.type
_entity.pdbx_description
1 polymer ?
#
loop_
_entity_poly.entity_id
_entity_poly.type
_entity_poly.pdbx_seq_one_letter_code
_entity_poly.pdbx_strand_id
1 'polypeptide(L)'
;EYLENGPLFSELKFYQRAAKQEHIRQWMNLKKIRCLGIPVFWGSGLAEYKGKSYRFMVMERLGEDLQRIFEDCGSRFKKETVLQLGARMLDTLEYIHENEYVHGDIKAANLLLGYTNPHEVYLADYGLSYRYCPNGNHKQYQENPRKGHNGTIEFTSIDAHKGV
;
A
#
# COMPACT_ATOMS: atom_id res chain seq x y z
N GLU A 1 10.20 15.71 0.13
CA GLU A 1 8.76 15.45 0.32
C GLU A 1 8.44 14.66 1.59
N TYR A 2 9.06 13.50 1.86
CA TYR A 2 8.79 12.69 3.08
C TYR A 2 9.10 13.33 4.44
N LEU A 3 10.13 14.19 4.51
CA LEU A 3 10.63 14.73 5.79
C LEU A 3 9.78 15.88 6.36
N GLU A 4 8.97 16.54 5.52
CA GLU A 4 8.15 17.68 5.95
C GLU A 4 6.67 17.31 6.16
N ASN A 5 6.22 16.20 5.56
CA ASN A 5 4.83 15.77 5.64
C ASN A 5 4.80 14.27 5.98
N GLY A 6 4.40 13.94 7.21
CA GLY A 6 4.44 12.57 7.75
C GLY A 6 3.60 11.53 6.99
N PRO A 7 3.55 10.27 7.46
CA PRO A 7 3.06 9.11 6.71
C PRO A 7 1.68 9.28 6.05
N LEU A 8 0.71 9.87 6.75
CA LEU A 8 -0.64 10.12 6.21
C LEU A 8 -0.64 11.03 4.97
N PHE A 9 0.34 11.93 4.83
CA PHE A 9 0.48 12.74 3.64
C PHE A 9 0.95 11.94 2.43
N SER A 10 1.96 11.07 2.62
CA SER A 10 2.46 10.16 1.58
C SER A 10 1.33 9.26 1.08
N GLU A 11 0.59 8.67 2.02
CA GLU A 11 -0.58 7.84 1.72
C GLU A 11 -1.66 8.62 0.96
N LEU A 12 -2.00 9.84 1.41
CA LEU A 12 -2.98 10.66 0.70
C LEU A 12 -2.53 10.98 -0.73
N LYS A 13 -1.24 11.27 -0.95
CA LYS A 13 -0.70 11.54 -2.29
C LYS A 13 -0.78 10.32 -3.18
N PHE A 14 -0.53 9.13 -2.66
CA PHE A 14 -0.76 7.88 -3.39
C PHE A 14 -2.22 7.77 -3.82
N TYR A 15 -3.18 7.86 -2.89
CA TYR A 15 -4.60 7.68 -3.22
C TYR A 15 -5.11 8.72 -4.23
N GLN A 16 -4.70 9.98 -4.09
CA GLN A 16 -5.10 11.06 -5.00
C GLN A 16 -4.54 10.92 -6.43
N ARG A 17 -3.36 10.29 -6.58
CA ARG A 17 -2.66 10.18 -7.87
C ARG A 17 -2.92 8.84 -8.56
N ALA A 18 -2.78 7.74 -7.82
CA ALA A 18 -2.79 6.39 -8.36
C ALA A 18 -4.10 5.63 -8.09
N ALA A 19 -4.88 5.95 -7.06
CA ALA A 19 -6.04 5.15 -6.66
C ALA A 19 -7.41 5.76 -7.03
N LYS A 20 -7.49 6.48 -8.15
CA LYS A 20 -8.78 6.97 -8.66
C LYS A 20 -9.63 5.81 -9.15
N GLN A 21 -10.89 5.75 -8.72
CA GLN A 21 -11.80 4.65 -9.08
C GLN A 21 -11.95 4.47 -10.60
N GLU A 22 -11.94 5.56 -11.38
CA GLU A 22 -12.02 5.49 -12.83
C GLU A 22 -10.83 4.75 -13.45
N HIS A 23 -9.61 5.05 -12.99
CA HIS A 23 -8.38 4.42 -13.47
C HIS A 23 -8.32 2.95 -13.04
N ILE A 24 -8.68 2.64 -11.79
CA ILE A 24 -8.74 1.27 -11.29
C ILE A 24 -9.73 0.43 -12.12
N ARG A 25 -10.92 0.96 -12.42
CA ARG A 25 -11.91 0.27 -13.26
C ARG A 25 -11.41 0.03 -14.68
N GLN A 26 -10.76 1.01 -15.29
CA GLN A 26 -10.16 0.87 -16.62
C GLN A 26 -9.07 -0.22 -16.63
N TRP A 27 -8.20 -0.22 -15.62
CA TRP A 27 -7.16 -1.24 -15.47
C TRP A 27 -7.73 -2.65 -15.30
N MET A 28 -8.73 -2.82 -14.43
CA MET A 28 -9.37 -4.12 -14.22
C MET A 28 -9.99 -4.67 -15.50
N ASN A 29 -10.64 -3.80 -16.29
CA ASN A 29 -11.20 -4.17 -17.59
C ASN A 29 -10.11 -4.56 -18.60
N LEU A 30 -9.01 -3.80 -18.66
CA LEU A 30 -7.88 -4.07 -19.56
C LEU A 30 -7.21 -5.41 -19.24
N LYS A 31 -6.92 -5.65 -17.96
CA LYS A 31 -6.25 -6.87 -17.47
C LYS A 31 -7.20 -8.06 -17.33
N LYS A 32 -8.52 -7.85 -17.52
CA LYS A 32 -9.58 -8.86 -17.34
C LYS A 32 -9.57 -9.50 -15.95
N ILE A 33 -9.27 -8.72 -14.92
CA ILE A 33 -9.29 -9.14 -13.52
C ILE A 33 -10.57 -8.63 -12.85
N ARG A 34 -11.07 -9.40 -11.87
CA ARG A 34 -12.34 -9.09 -11.20
C ARG A 34 -12.20 -8.16 -10.00
N CYS A 35 -11.03 -8.16 -9.38
CA CYS A 35 -10.71 -7.40 -8.19
C CYS A 35 -9.25 -6.97 -8.26
N LEU A 36 -8.96 -5.77 -7.78
CA LEU A 36 -7.63 -5.23 -7.59
C LEU A 36 -7.52 -4.84 -6.11
N GLY A 37 -6.49 -5.33 -5.41
CA GLY A 37 -6.35 -5.18 -3.97
C GLY A 37 -5.90 -3.79 -3.52
N ILE A 38 -6.58 -2.74 -3.97
CA ILE A 38 -6.35 -1.35 -3.58
C ILE A 38 -7.64 -0.80 -2.98
N PRO A 39 -7.63 -0.37 -1.70
CA PRO A 39 -8.83 0.13 -1.05
C PRO A 39 -9.41 1.35 -1.77
N VAL A 40 -10.73 1.47 -1.79
CA VAL A 40 -11.36 2.65 -2.40
C VAL A 40 -11.11 3.91 -1.56
N PHE A 41 -10.60 4.96 -2.21
CA PHE A 41 -10.52 6.30 -1.62
C PHE A 41 -11.80 7.10 -1.90
N TRP A 42 -12.40 7.67 -0.84
CA TRP A 42 -13.63 8.46 -0.92
C TRP A 42 -13.38 9.96 -0.82
N GLY A 43 -12.35 10.38 -0.08
CA GLY A 43 -12.02 11.78 0.07
C GLY A 43 -11.07 12.07 1.22
N SER A 44 -10.73 13.34 1.38
CA SER A 44 -9.83 13.81 2.44
C SER A 44 -10.15 15.25 2.81
N GLY A 45 -9.75 15.67 4.01
CA GLY A 45 -9.93 17.05 4.43
C GLY A 45 -9.07 17.42 5.63
N LEU A 46 -9.36 18.61 6.15
CA LEU A 46 -8.81 19.11 7.39
C LEU A 46 -9.94 19.28 8.40
N ALA A 47 -9.69 18.88 9.64
CA ALA A 47 -10.58 19.09 10.77
C ALA A 47 -9.83 19.91 11.82
N GLU A 48 -10.51 20.86 12.45
CA GLU A 48 -9.95 21.62 13.56
C GLU A 48 -10.50 21.11 14.88
N TYR A 49 -9.63 20.84 15.84
CA TYR A 49 -10.02 20.45 17.19
C TYR A 49 -9.08 21.08 18.21
N LYS A 50 -9.65 21.88 19.13
CA LYS A 50 -8.91 22.60 20.19
C LYS A 50 -7.73 23.43 19.65
N GLY A 51 -7.93 24.16 18.55
CA GLY A 51 -6.91 25.02 17.92
C GLY A 51 -5.79 24.26 17.20
N LYS A 52 -5.94 22.95 16.99
CA LYS A 52 -5.02 22.13 16.20
C LYS A 52 -5.72 21.66 14.93
N SER A 53 -5.01 21.72 13.80
CA SER A 53 -5.47 21.20 12.52
C SER A 53 -5.06 19.73 12.37
N TYR A 54 -6.01 18.89 11.99
CA TYR A 54 -5.85 17.46 11.77
C TYR A 54 -6.18 17.14 10.32
N ARG A 55 -5.33 16.37 9.66
CA ARG A 55 -5.64 15.80 8.35
C ARG A 55 -6.41 14.50 8.54
N PHE A 56 -7.44 14.30 7.74
CA PHE A 56 -8.16 13.03 7.69
C PHE A 56 -8.32 12.54 6.25
N MET A 57 -8.52 11.24 6.12
CA MET A 57 -8.83 10.55 4.88
C MET A 57 -10.01 9.60 5.14
N VAL A 58 -10.90 9.50 4.16
CA VAL A 58 -12.03 8.57 4.14
C VAL A 58 -11.73 7.53 3.08
N MET A 59 -11.71 6.27 3.49
CA MET A 59 -11.41 5.12 2.63
C MET A 59 -12.36 3.97 2.93
N GLU A 60 -12.35 2.97 2.06
CA GLU A 60 -13.10 1.74 2.22
C GLU A 60 -12.83 1.06 3.55
N ARG A 61 -13.89 0.59 4.18
CA ARG A 61 -13.78 -0.26 5.37
C ARG A 61 -13.40 -1.67 4.93
N LEU A 62 -12.32 -2.18 5.49
CA LEU A 62 -11.85 -3.54 5.29
C LEU A 62 -12.13 -4.42 6.52
N GLY A 63 -11.90 -5.71 6.36
CA GLY A 63 -12.01 -6.72 7.39
C GLY A 63 -10.70 -6.88 8.17
N GLU A 64 -10.47 -8.12 8.63
CA GLU A 64 -9.33 -8.48 9.45
C GLU A 64 -8.02 -8.53 8.64
N ASP A 65 -6.90 -8.20 9.29
CA ASP A 65 -5.57 -8.30 8.70
C ASP A 65 -5.05 -9.75 8.72
N LEU A 66 -4.19 -10.09 7.77
CA LEU A 66 -3.66 -11.44 7.64
C LEU A 66 -2.68 -11.80 8.75
N GLN A 67 -2.10 -10.84 9.49
CA GLN A 67 -1.20 -11.16 10.60
C GLN A 67 -2.00 -11.84 11.72
N ARG A 68 -3.17 -11.28 12.07
CA ARG A 68 -4.06 -11.90 13.05
C ARG A 68 -4.56 -13.27 12.61
N ILE A 69 -4.98 -13.41 11.35
CA ILE A 69 -5.42 -14.70 10.80
C ILE A 69 -4.27 -15.72 10.80
N PHE A 70 -3.05 -15.28 10.51
CA PHE A 70 -1.86 -16.13 10.54
C PHE A 70 -1.59 -16.68 11.95
N GLU A 71 -1.66 -15.82 12.97
CA GLU A 71 -1.50 -16.18 14.37
C GLU A 71 -2.58 -17.17 14.83
N ASP A 72 -3.85 -16.88 14.52
CA ASP A 72 -4.99 -17.75 14.82
C ASP A 72 -4.87 -19.13 14.14
N CYS A 73 -4.18 -19.22 13.00
CA CYS A 73 -3.88 -20.47 12.30
C CYS A 73 -2.64 -21.20 12.84
N GLY A 74 -2.11 -20.82 14.00
CA GLY A 74 -0.91 -21.41 14.59
C GLY A 74 0.37 -20.99 13.85
N SER A 75 0.40 -19.76 13.36
CA SER A 75 1.54 -19.15 12.64
C SER A 75 1.94 -19.95 11.40
N ARG A 76 0.95 -20.48 10.67
CA ARG A 76 1.19 -21.19 9.42
C ARG A 76 0.00 -21.11 8.47
N PHE A 77 0.27 -20.66 7.25
CA PHE A 77 -0.66 -20.82 6.14
C PHE A 77 -0.36 -22.07 5.31
N LYS A 78 -1.41 -22.58 4.66
CA LYS A 78 -1.29 -23.62 3.64
C LYS A 78 -0.60 -23.06 2.40
N LYS A 79 0.09 -23.92 1.65
CA LYS A 79 0.83 -23.52 0.44
C LYS A 79 -0.10 -22.86 -0.58
N GLU A 80 -1.30 -23.39 -0.75
CA GLU A 80 -2.31 -22.90 -1.68
C GLU A 80 -2.73 -21.46 -1.33
N THR A 81 -2.92 -21.17 -0.03
CA THR A 81 -3.23 -19.83 0.47
C THR A 81 -2.10 -18.86 0.15
N VAL A 82 -0.84 -19.24 0.44
CA VAL A 82 0.33 -18.39 0.16
C VAL A 82 0.45 -18.08 -1.34
N LEU A 83 0.25 -19.09 -2.20
CA LEU A 83 0.29 -18.90 -3.66
C LEU A 83 -0.84 -17.98 -4.15
N GLN A 84 -2.05 -18.14 -3.63
CA GLN A 84 -3.19 -17.30 -3.99
C GLN A 84 -2.98 -15.86 -3.55
N LEU A 85 -2.49 -15.63 -2.33
CA LEU A 85 -2.15 -14.29 -1.82
C LEU A 85 -1.06 -13.65 -2.68
N GLY A 86 0.00 -14.38 -3.00
CA GLY A 86 1.08 -13.90 -3.86
C GLY A 86 0.57 -13.49 -5.24
N ALA A 87 -0.28 -14.30 -5.87
CA ALA A 87 -0.87 -13.97 -7.16
C ALA A 87 -1.73 -12.68 -7.11
N ARG A 88 -2.54 -12.50 -6.06
CA ARG A 88 -3.32 -11.27 -5.88
C ARG A 88 -2.44 -10.05 -5.63
N MET A 89 -1.35 -10.22 -4.89
CA MET A 89 -0.40 -9.14 -4.63
C MET A 89 0.38 -8.74 -5.88
N LEU A 90 0.70 -9.68 -6.78
CA LEU A 90 1.32 -9.34 -8.05
C LEU A 90 0.41 -8.44 -8.91
N ASP A 91 -0.91 -8.70 -8.95
CA ASP A 91 -1.88 -7.84 -9.65
C ASP A 91 -1.85 -6.40 -9.08
N THR A 92 -1.85 -6.26 -7.75
CA THR A 92 -1.77 -4.97 -7.07
C THR A 92 -0.43 -4.27 -7.31
N LEU A 93 0.68 -5.01 -7.22
CA LEU A 93 2.03 -4.47 -7.40
C LEU A 93 2.25 -3.98 -8.83
N GLU A 94 1.80 -4.73 -9.82
CA GLU A 94 1.86 -4.31 -11.22
C GLU A 94 1.15 -2.97 -11.39
N TYR A 95 -0.08 -2.83 -10.85
CA TYR A 95 -0.82 -1.57 -10.95
C TYR A 95 -0.07 -0.40 -10.31
N ILE A 96 0.39 -0.52 -9.06
CA ILE A 96 1.02 0.62 -8.39
C ILE A 96 2.36 0.98 -9.04
N HIS A 97 3.12 0.00 -9.54
CA HIS A 97 4.39 0.23 -10.24
C HIS A 97 4.16 0.96 -11.58
N GLU A 98 3.16 0.55 -12.37
CA GLU A 98 2.77 1.24 -13.61
C GLU A 98 2.25 2.67 -13.35
N ASN A 99 1.81 2.93 -12.13
CA ASN A 99 1.43 4.28 -11.67
C ASN A 99 2.58 4.98 -10.90
N GLU A 100 3.82 4.54 -11.08
CA GLU A 100 5.07 5.15 -10.58
C GLU A 100 5.32 5.02 -9.07
N TYR A 101 4.59 4.17 -8.36
CA TYR A 101 4.69 3.99 -6.91
C TYR A 101 5.18 2.59 -6.52
N VAL A 102 6.07 2.52 -5.54
CA VAL A 102 6.36 1.30 -4.77
C VAL A 102 5.69 1.40 -3.40
N HIS A 103 5.27 0.26 -2.84
CA HIS A 103 4.64 0.24 -1.51
C HIS A 103 5.66 0.38 -0.37
N GLY A 104 6.75 -0.40 -0.43
CA GLY A 104 7.85 -0.35 0.55
C GLY A 104 7.62 -1.06 1.89
N ASP A 105 6.46 -1.69 2.14
CA ASP A 105 6.15 -2.34 3.43
C ASP A 105 5.08 -3.43 3.30
N ILE A 106 5.31 -4.40 2.40
CA ILE A 106 4.38 -5.51 2.19
C ILE A 106 4.59 -6.55 3.29
N LYS A 107 3.57 -6.74 4.12
CA LYS A 107 3.57 -7.69 5.25
C LYS A 107 2.15 -8.07 5.62
N ALA A 108 1.99 -9.17 6.37
CA ALA A 108 0.68 -9.70 6.74
C ALA A 108 -0.23 -8.67 7.43
N ALA A 109 0.33 -7.79 8.28
CA ALA A 109 -0.42 -6.74 8.96
C ALA A 109 -0.97 -5.64 8.02
N ASN A 110 -0.40 -5.50 6.81
CA ASN A 110 -0.84 -4.54 5.79
C ASN A 110 -1.70 -5.20 4.71
N LEU A 111 -1.96 -6.50 4.82
CA LEU A 111 -2.86 -7.26 3.95
C LEU A 111 -4.18 -7.47 4.69
N LEU A 112 -5.27 -6.84 4.24
CA LEU A 112 -6.57 -6.94 4.88
C LEU A 112 -7.57 -7.65 3.97
N LEU A 113 -8.46 -8.45 4.55
CA LEU A 113 -9.56 -9.05 3.82
C LEU A 113 -10.65 -8.01 3.50
N GLY A 114 -11.43 -8.25 2.45
CA GLY A 114 -12.63 -7.46 2.17
C GLY A 114 -13.64 -7.57 3.32
N TYR A 115 -14.28 -6.45 3.70
CA TYR A 115 -15.26 -6.45 4.81
C TYR A 115 -16.51 -7.28 4.47
N THR A 116 -17.00 -7.19 3.24
CA THR A 116 -18.17 -7.95 2.76
C THR A 116 -17.79 -9.25 2.07
N ASN A 117 -16.59 -9.33 1.47
CA ASN A 117 -16.09 -10.51 0.78
C ASN A 117 -14.71 -10.92 1.32
N PRO A 118 -14.64 -11.92 2.21
CA PRO A 118 -13.37 -12.35 2.82
C PRO A 118 -12.45 -13.11 1.84
N HIS A 119 -12.89 -13.35 0.60
CA HIS A 119 -12.04 -13.95 -0.44
C HIS A 119 -11.24 -12.91 -1.23
N GLU A 120 -11.50 -11.63 -1.01
CA GLU A 120 -10.71 -10.52 -1.56
C GLU A 120 -9.68 -10.05 -0.54
N VAL A 121 -8.48 -9.76 -1.03
CA VAL A 121 -7.37 -9.26 -0.21
C VAL A 121 -6.90 -7.92 -0.77
N TYR A 122 -6.69 -6.97 0.14
CA TYR A 122 -6.34 -5.60 -0.13
C TYR A 122 -5.00 -5.29 0.52
N LEU A 123 -4.13 -4.59 -0.20
CA LEU A 123 -2.90 -4.03 0.33
C LEU A 123 -3.20 -2.61 0.82
N ALA A 124 -3.04 -2.39 2.11
CA ALA A 124 -3.28 -1.11 2.79
C ALA A 124 -1.99 -0.55 3.40
N ASP A 125 -2.10 0.63 4.02
CA ASP A 125 -0.99 1.41 4.59
C ASP A 125 0.07 1.81 3.55
N TYR A 126 -0.28 2.83 2.77
CA TYR A 126 0.64 3.45 1.82
C TYR A 126 1.47 4.57 2.46
N GLY A 127 1.57 4.59 3.79
CA GLY A 127 2.31 5.63 4.53
C GLY A 127 3.81 5.68 4.20
N LEU A 128 4.37 4.52 3.83
CA LEU A 128 5.75 4.38 3.35
C LEU A 128 5.88 4.35 1.83
N SER A 129 4.79 4.51 1.07
CA SER A 129 4.79 4.39 -0.39
C SER A 129 5.55 5.50 -1.12
N TYR A 130 6.49 5.11 -1.98
CA TYR A 130 7.44 6.02 -2.62
C TYR A 130 7.19 6.13 -4.12
N ARG A 131 7.11 7.36 -4.64
CA ARG A 131 7.00 7.61 -6.08
C ARG A 131 8.38 7.48 -6.75
N TYR A 132 8.71 6.28 -7.20
CA TYR A 132 10.04 5.92 -7.70
C TYR A 132 10.31 6.38 -9.14
N CYS A 133 9.27 6.68 -9.93
CA CYS A 133 9.41 7.04 -11.34
C CYS A 133 8.57 8.26 -11.73
N PRO A 134 8.69 9.42 -11.05
CA PRO A 134 7.83 10.56 -11.29
C PRO A 134 7.89 11.08 -12.75
N ASN A 135 6.75 11.05 -13.42
CA ASN A 135 6.58 11.44 -14.83
C ASN A 135 7.52 10.63 -15.75
N GLY A 136 7.69 9.33 -15.48
CA GLY A 136 8.59 8.44 -16.20
C GLY A 136 10.10 8.62 -15.92
N ASN A 137 10.48 9.53 -15.01
CA ASN A 137 11.88 9.74 -14.65
C ASN A 137 12.25 8.89 -13.43
N HIS A 138 12.82 7.71 -13.69
CA HIS A 138 13.25 6.81 -12.62
C HIS A 138 14.27 7.48 -11.71
N LYS A 139 14.08 7.34 -10.39
CA LYS A 139 15.02 7.86 -9.39
C LYS A 139 16.38 7.21 -9.56
N GLN A 140 17.44 8.02 -9.45
CA GLN A 140 18.80 7.51 -9.46
C GLN A 140 19.10 6.78 -8.16
N TYR A 141 19.92 5.74 -8.24
CA TYR A 141 20.43 5.05 -7.08
C TYR A 141 21.36 5.96 -6.28
N GLN A 142 21.01 6.25 -5.04
CA GLN A 142 21.82 7.06 -4.13
C GLN A 142 21.65 6.54 -2.71
N GLU A 143 22.70 5.94 -2.14
CA GLU A 143 22.67 5.47 -0.76
C GLU A 143 22.64 6.66 0.21
N ASN A 144 21.79 6.58 1.23
CA ASN A 144 21.74 7.57 2.31
C ASN A 144 21.52 6.87 3.65
N PRO A 145 22.59 6.51 4.37
CA PRO A 145 22.50 5.80 5.65
C PRO A 145 21.65 6.51 6.71
N ARG A 146 21.47 7.83 6.62
CA ARG A 146 20.59 8.60 7.53
C ARG A 146 19.10 8.34 7.30
N LYS A 147 18.75 7.73 6.17
CA LYS A 147 17.39 7.29 5.79
C LYS A 147 17.29 5.77 5.69
N GLY A 148 18.30 5.04 6.16
CA GLY A 148 18.30 3.58 6.14
C GLY A 148 17.26 2.97 7.07
N HIS A 149 16.94 1.71 6.83
CA HIS A 149 16.07 0.88 7.68
C HIS A 149 14.60 1.34 7.74
N ASN A 150 14.10 2.02 6.71
CA ASN A 150 12.67 2.26 6.56
C ASN A 150 11.93 0.94 6.22
N GLY A 151 10.67 0.83 6.64
CA GLY A 151 9.87 -0.39 6.51
C GLY A 151 10.08 -1.36 7.68
N THR A 152 9.49 -2.55 7.57
CA THR A 152 9.62 -3.60 8.58
C THR A 152 10.96 -4.32 8.44
N ILE A 153 11.82 -4.27 9.47
CA ILE A 153 13.23 -4.72 9.41
C ILE A 153 13.39 -6.14 8.87
N GLU A 154 12.48 -7.04 9.22
CA GLU A 154 12.50 -8.45 8.86
C GLU A 154 12.17 -8.70 7.38
N PHE A 155 11.49 -7.75 6.73
CA PHE A 155 10.94 -7.90 5.36
C PHE A 155 11.46 -6.84 4.39
N THR A 156 12.12 -5.79 4.88
CA THR A 156 12.54 -4.65 4.07
C THR A 156 13.66 -5.02 3.10
N SER A 157 13.77 -4.27 2.00
CA SER A 157 14.74 -4.57 0.94
C SER A 157 16.17 -4.19 1.35
N ILE A 158 17.15 -4.78 0.67
CA ILE A 158 18.57 -4.40 0.81
C ILE A 158 18.78 -2.92 0.48
N ASP A 159 18.06 -2.39 -0.51
CA ASP A 159 18.12 -0.98 -0.89
C ASP A 159 17.57 -0.07 0.23
N ALA A 160 16.47 -0.45 0.87
CA ALA A 160 15.93 0.28 2.01
C ALA A 160 16.88 0.23 3.23
N HIS A 161 17.58 -0.89 3.46
CA HIS A 161 18.65 -0.96 4.45
C HIS A 161 19.79 0.04 4.17
N LYS A 162 20.12 0.24 2.90
CA LYS A 162 21.12 1.23 2.44
C LYS A 162 20.58 2.66 2.38
N GLY A 163 19.29 2.85 2.64
CA GLY A 163 18.62 4.15 2.65
C GLY A 163 18.45 4.77 1.26
N VAL A 164 18.23 3.93 0.26
CA VAL A 164 17.89 4.30 -1.13
C VAL A 164 16.40 4.64 -1.24
#